data_AF-A0A8J6BJG1-F1
#
_entry.id   AF-A0A8J6BJG1-F1
#
_cell.length_a   1.000
_cell.length_b   1.000
_cell.length_c   1.000
_cell.angle_alpha   90.00
_cell.angle_beta   90.00
_cell.angle_gamma   90.00
#
_symmetry.space_group_name_H-M   'P 1'
#
loop_
_entity.id
_entity.type
_entity.pdbx_description
1 polymer ?
#
loop_
_entity_poly.entity_id
_entity_poly.type
_entity_poly.pdbx_seq_one_letter_code
_entity_poly.pdbx_strand_id
1 'polypeptide(L)'
;MYVHSDSTSRIVSAALEYNTGCNYLCCTQVEGVFFVNDPLEKLMFEELRNSCRGGGAGGFLPAMKQIGNVAALPGIVHRSIGLPDVHSGYGFAIGNMAAFDMDNPDAVVSPGGVGFDINCGVRLLRTNLDEGDVQPVKEQLAQAMFDHIPVGVGSKGVIPMSAK
;
A
#
# COMPACT_ATOMS: atom_id res chain seq x y z
N MET A 1 -2.67 23.59 4.78
CA MET A 1 -3.01 22.36 5.53
C MET A 1 -4.27 22.64 6.34
N TYR A 2 -5.39 21.98 6.03
CA TYR A 2 -6.50 21.84 6.96
C TYR A 2 -6.41 20.42 7.53
N VAL A 3 -5.97 20.30 8.79
CA VAL A 3 -5.97 19.02 9.52
C VAL A 3 -7.32 18.92 10.19
N HIS A 4 -8.19 18.03 9.72
CA HIS A 4 -9.34 17.61 10.51
C HIS A 4 -8.90 16.46 11.42
N SER A 5 -8.58 16.78 12.66
CA SER A 5 -8.35 15.78 13.70
C SER A 5 -9.69 15.35 14.30
N ASP A 6 -10.12 14.11 14.05
CA ASP A 6 -11.14 13.47 14.87
C ASP A 6 -10.47 12.56 15.92
N SER A 7 -11.04 12.51 17.12
CA SER A 7 -10.36 12.16 18.38
C SER A 7 -9.98 10.68 18.56
N THR A 8 -10.30 9.81 17.60
CA THR A 8 -10.09 8.35 17.71
C THR A 8 -9.14 7.76 16.67
N SER A 9 -8.80 8.51 15.61
CA SER A 9 -7.76 8.20 14.62
C SER A 9 -7.48 9.47 13.81
N ARG A 10 -6.23 9.94 13.76
CA ARG A 10 -5.92 11.17 13.01
C ARG A 10 -5.98 10.89 11.51
N ILE A 11 -6.94 11.51 10.85
CA ILE A 11 -7.02 11.54 9.38
C ILE A 11 -6.27 12.78 8.91
N VAL A 12 -5.17 12.58 8.19
CA VAL A 12 -4.44 13.69 7.59
C VAL A 12 -4.93 13.84 6.15
N SER A 13 -5.67 14.91 5.88
CA SER A 13 -5.99 15.30 4.50
C SER A 13 -4.77 15.99 3.89
N ALA A 14 -4.23 15.37 2.85
CA ALA A 14 -3.20 15.92 1.99
C ALA A 14 -3.87 16.61 0.80
N ALA A 15 -4.48 17.79 1.03
CA ALA A 15 -4.54 18.79 -0.02
C ALA A 15 -3.09 19.25 -0.26
N LEU A 16 -2.45 18.75 -1.32
CA LEU A 16 -1.02 18.94 -1.62
C LEU A 16 -0.70 20.36 -2.13
N GLU A 17 -1.22 21.39 -1.46
CA GLU A 17 -0.69 22.75 -1.51
C GLU A 17 0.15 22.97 -0.25
N TYR A 18 1.40 22.50 -0.28
CA TYR A 18 2.36 22.79 0.78
C TYR A 18 3.13 24.07 0.45
N ASN A 19 3.22 24.96 1.42
CA ASN A 19 4.10 26.14 1.41
C ASN A 19 5.58 25.71 1.67
N THR A 20 6.05 24.69 0.94
CA THR A 20 7.45 24.23 0.93
C THR A 20 8.25 24.83 -0.23
N GLY A 21 7.69 25.80 -0.96
CA GLY A 21 8.31 26.38 -2.16
C GLY A 21 8.36 25.42 -3.35
N CYS A 22 7.64 24.30 -3.30
CA CYS A 22 7.62 23.32 -4.37
C CYS A 22 6.18 22.90 -4.66
N ASN A 23 5.67 23.40 -5.79
CA ASN A 23 4.31 23.14 -6.28
C ASN A 23 4.24 21.68 -6.75
N TYR A 24 3.71 20.77 -5.93
CA TYR A 24 3.81 19.34 -6.22
C TYR A 24 2.67 18.74 -7.01
N LEU A 25 1.45 19.29 -6.96
CA LEU A 25 0.36 18.85 -7.82
C LEU A 25 -0.51 20.02 -8.27
N CYS A 26 -0.44 20.36 -9.56
CA CYS A 26 -1.63 20.89 -10.21
C CYS A 26 -2.54 19.69 -10.49
N CYS A 27 -3.85 19.92 -10.51
CA CYS A 27 -4.75 19.07 -11.27
C CYS A 27 -5.19 17.75 -10.59
N THR A 28 -5.27 17.68 -9.25
CA THR A 28 -5.96 16.57 -8.56
C THR A 28 -7.47 16.64 -8.78
N GLN A 29 -8.11 15.49 -9.03
CA GLN A 29 -9.57 15.39 -9.17
C GLN A 29 -10.27 15.23 -7.82
N VAL A 30 -9.61 14.57 -6.87
CA VAL A 30 -10.07 14.35 -5.50
C VAL A 30 -8.97 14.68 -4.49
N GLU A 31 -9.31 14.71 -3.20
CA GLU A 31 -8.31 14.85 -2.13
C GLU A 31 -7.54 13.54 -1.90
N GLY A 32 -6.24 13.66 -1.62
CA GLY A 32 -5.44 12.58 -1.05
C GLY A 32 -5.58 12.58 0.48
N VAL A 33 -5.80 11.41 1.08
CA VAL A 33 -5.94 11.25 2.54
C VAL A 33 -5.11 10.06 2.98
N PHE A 34 -4.56 10.10 4.19
CA PHE A 34 -3.91 8.94 4.79
C PHE A 34 -4.17 8.86 6.30
N PHE A 35 -4.20 7.63 6.82
CA PHE A 35 -4.46 7.35 8.23
C PHE A 35 -3.14 7.17 8.98
N VAL A 36 -2.87 7.98 10.00
CA VAL A 36 -1.60 7.91 10.74
C VAL A 36 -1.77 8.19 12.23
N ASN A 37 -0.78 7.77 12.99
CA ASN A 37 -0.55 8.22 14.36
C ASN A 37 0.59 9.26 14.39
N ASP A 38 0.78 9.91 15.54
CA ASP A 38 1.76 11.00 15.69
C ASP A 38 3.21 10.61 15.33
N PRO A 39 3.71 9.39 15.63
CA PRO A 39 5.03 8.95 15.15
C PRO A 39 5.10 8.83 13.62
N LEU A 40 4.14 8.16 12.99
CA LEU A 40 4.14 7.91 11.54
C LEU A 40 3.98 9.21 10.76
N GLU A 41 3.13 10.12 11.24
CA GLU A 41 2.93 11.43 10.62
C GLU A 41 4.26 12.16 10.39
N LYS A 42 5.14 12.17 11.41
CA LYS A 42 6.44 12.83 11.33
C LYS A 42 7.33 12.18 10.27
N LEU A 43 7.37 10.84 10.23
CA LEU A 43 8.18 10.09 9.27
C LEU A 43 7.72 10.34 7.82
N MET A 44 6.41 10.35 7.58
CA MET A 44 5.84 10.61 6.26
C MET A 44 6.19 12.01 5.75
N PHE A 45 6.05 13.03 6.60
CA PHE A 45 6.40 14.40 6.23
C PHE A 45 7.91 14.60 6.08
N GLU A 46 8.73 13.88 6.84
CA GLU A 46 10.18 13.92 6.72
C GLU A 46 10.64 13.29 5.41
N GLU A 47 10.12 12.11 5.04
CA GLU A 47 10.37 11.47 3.74
C GLU A 47 10.00 12.41 2.59
N LEU A 48 8.82 13.04 2.67
CA LEU A 48 8.38 14.02 1.68
C LEU A 48 9.38 15.18 1.58
N ARG A 49 9.76 15.82 2.70
CA ARG A 49 10.72 16.94 2.71
C ARG A 49 12.10 16.53 2.18
N ASN A 50 12.57 15.33 2.50
CA ASN A 50 13.85 14.83 2.01
C ASN A 50 13.82 14.62 0.48
N SER A 51 12.72 14.08 -0.05
CA SER A 51 12.50 13.98 -1.50
C SER A 51 12.49 15.35 -2.20
N CYS A 52 12.06 16.42 -1.51
CA CYS A 52 12.06 17.78 -2.07
C CYS A 52 13.46 18.39 -2.16
N ARG A 53 14.34 18.07 -1.20
CA ARG A 53 15.67 18.68 -1.08
C ARG A 53 16.70 18.09 -2.05
N GLY A 54 16.52 16.84 -2.48
CA GLY A 54 17.50 16.09 -3.26
C GLY A 54 17.58 16.38 -4.76
N GLY A 55 16.92 17.43 -5.27
CA GLY A 55 16.96 17.77 -6.71
C GLY A 55 16.39 16.69 -7.65
N GLY A 56 15.60 15.74 -7.13
CA GLY A 56 14.90 14.72 -7.93
C GLY A 56 15.77 13.60 -8.50
N ALA A 57 17.05 13.49 -8.14
CA ALA A 57 17.94 12.48 -8.70
C ALA A 57 18.07 11.25 -7.77
N GLY A 58 17.50 10.12 -8.22
CA GLY A 58 17.70 8.80 -7.61
C GLY A 58 16.83 8.53 -6.38
N GLY A 59 15.82 7.66 -6.52
CA GLY A 59 14.95 7.21 -5.43
C GLY A 59 13.51 6.96 -5.89
N PHE A 60 12.77 6.15 -5.14
CA PHE A 60 11.33 6.00 -5.36
C PHE A 60 10.60 7.30 -4.96
N LEU A 61 9.46 7.56 -5.61
CA LEU A 61 8.60 8.67 -5.18
C LEU A 61 8.03 8.35 -3.79
N PRO A 62 8.10 9.28 -2.82
CA PRO A 62 7.53 9.07 -1.49
C PRO A 62 6.05 8.79 -1.60
N ALA A 63 5.54 7.96 -0.70
CA ALA A 63 4.16 7.47 -0.76
C ALA A 63 3.13 8.60 -0.78
N MET A 64 3.38 9.70 -0.04
CA MET A 64 2.52 10.88 -0.05
C MET A 64 2.37 11.51 -1.45
N LYS A 65 3.44 11.52 -2.27
CA LYS A 65 3.36 12.02 -3.66
C LYS A 65 2.59 11.03 -4.53
N GLN A 66 2.78 9.74 -4.32
CA GLN A 66 2.06 8.70 -5.07
C GLN A 66 0.55 8.76 -4.79
N ILE A 67 0.12 8.95 -3.54
CA ILE A 67 -1.28 9.18 -3.16
C ILE A 67 -1.85 10.39 -3.92
N GLY A 68 -1.08 11.48 -3.99
CA GLY A 68 -1.44 12.67 -4.78
C GLY A 68 -1.58 12.39 -6.27
N ASN A 69 -0.62 11.68 -6.87
CA ASN A 69 -0.67 11.32 -8.29
C ASN A 69 -1.90 10.48 -8.61
N VAL A 70 -2.24 9.53 -7.73
CA VAL A 70 -3.46 8.71 -7.85
C VAL A 70 -4.71 9.57 -7.74
N ALA A 71 -4.70 10.59 -6.87
CA ALA A 71 -5.80 11.54 -6.73
C ALA A 71 -6.06 12.40 -7.99
N ALA A 72 -5.13 12.43 -8.94
CA ALA A 72 -5.27 13.12 -10.23
C ALA A 72 -5.80 12.22 -11.36
N LEU A 73 -5.94 10.91 -11.13
CA LEU A 73 -6.33 9.98 -12.19
C LEU A 73 -7.80 10.17 -12.62
N PRO A 74 -8.09 10.12 -13.93
CA PRO A 74 -9.45 10.20 -14.47
C PRO A 74 -10.40 9.16 -13.88
N GLY A 75 -11.59 9.62 -13.52
CA GLY A 75 -12.67 8.79 -13.00
C GLY A 75 -12.50 8.33 -11.56
N ILE A 76 -11.47 8.78 -10.83
CA ILE A 76 -11.34 8.48 -9.40
C ILE A 76 -12.50 9.11 -8.62
N VAL A 77 -13.07 8.35 -7.69
CA VAL A 77 -14.20 8.81 -6.87
C VAL A 77 -13.81 9.03 -5.42
N HIS A 78 -14.43 10.02 -4.79
CA HIS A 78 -14.25 10.42 -3.40
C HIS A 78 -12.83 10.87 -3.02
N ARG A 79 -11.88 9.94 -2.85
CA ARG A 79 -10.55 10.19 -2.28
C ARG A 79 -9.53 9.15 -2.75
N SER A 80 -8.26 9.55 -2.83
CA SER A 80 -7.13 8.60 -2.84
C SER A 80 -6.68 8.37 -1.40
N ILE A 81 -6.71 7.13 -0.93
CA ILE A 81 -6.57 6.82 0.50
C ILE A 81 -5.30 6.01 0.75
N GLY A 82 -4.39 6.47 1.61
CA GLY A 82 -3.27 5.70 2.16
C GLY A 82 -3.63 5.07 3.51
N LEU A 83 -3.45 3.75 3.64
CA LEU A 83 -3.60 3.01 4.88
C LEU A 83 -2.43 3.27 5.86
N PRO A 84 -2.52 2.89 7.15
CA PRO A 84 -1.46 3.18 8.14
C PRO A 84 -0.08 2.56 7.87
N ASP A 85 -0.01 1.56 7.01
CA ASP A 85 1.20 0.90 6.54
C ASP A 85 1.69 1.44 5.19
N VAL A 86 1.14 2.57 4.72
CA VAL A 86 1.42 3.11 3.39
C VAL A 86 2.89 3.44 3.19
N HIS A 87 3.44 2.98 2.06
CA HIS A 87 4.83 3.26 1.69
C HIS A 87 5.03 3.26 0.18
N SER A 88 6.21 3.74 -0.24
CA SER A 88 6.57 3.90 -1.65
C SER A 88 6.39 2.60 -2.44
N GLY A 89 5.64 2.67 -3.53
CA GLY A 89 5.35 1.56 -4.46
C GLY A 89 5.67 1.91 -5.92
N TYR A 90 4.97 1.27 -6.87
CA TYR A 90 5.18 1.47 -8.31
C TYR A 90 3.97 2.19 -8.94
N GLY A 91 4.07 3.51 -9.06
CA GLY A 91 2.97 4.38 -9.51
C GLY A 91 1.98 4.67 -8.38
N PHE A 92 1.32 3.65 -7.87
CA PHE A 92 0.55 3.69 -6.63
C PHE A 92 1.46 3.35 -5.45
N ALA A 93 1.17 3.90 -4.28
CA ALA A 93 1.81 3.46 -3.04
C ALA A 93 1.25 2.10 -2.59
N ILE A 94 2.09 1.28 -1.95
CA ILE A 94 1.60 0.09 -1.26
C ILE A 94 0.74 0.56 -0.09
N GLY A 95 -0.42 -0.05 0.12
CA GLY A 95 -1.42 0.45 1.07
C GLY A 95 -2.26 1.62 0.54
N ASN A 96 -2.15 1.99 -0.74
CA ASN A 96 -3.04 2.98 -1.36
C ASN A 96 -4.30 2.33 -1.94
N MET A 97 -5.45 2.83 -1.53
CA MET A 97 -6.76 2.48 -2.05
C MET A 97 -7.32 3.63 -2.89
N ALA A 98 -7.85 3.29 -4.07
CA ALA A 98 -8.59 4.20 -4.93
C ALA A 98 -9.75 3.44 -5.58
N ALA A 99 -10.90 4.10 -5.72
CA ALA A 99 -12.04 3.60 -6.45
C ALA A 99 -12.26 4.47 -7.69
N PHE A 100 -12.69 3.85 -8.79
CA PHE A 100 -12.93 4.51 -10.06
C PHE A 100 -14.37 4.25 -10.51
N ASP A 101 -15.01 5.27 -11.09
CA ASP A 101 -16.38 5.19 -11.60
C ASP A 101 -16.44 4.39 -12.91
N MET A 102 -17.14 3.26 -12.90
CA MET A 102 -17.26 2.39 -14.07
C MET A 102 -18.15 2.97 -15.18
N ASP A 103 -19.02 3.94 -14.86
CA ASP A 103 -19.88 4.61 -15.84
C ASP A 103 -19.15 5.79 -16.53
N ASN A 104 -18.00 6.21 -15.99
CA ASN A 104 -17.19 7.26 -16.57
C ASN A 104 -16.28 6.68 -17.68
N PRO A 105 -16.44 7.10 -18.96
CA PRO A 105 -15.65 6.56 -20.07
C PRO A 105 -14.15 6.91 -20.00
N ASP A 106 -13.78 7.92 -19.22
CA ASP A 106 -12.39 8.30 -19.01
C ASP A 106 -11.74 7.53 -17.84
N ALA A 107 -12.50 6.74 -17.07
CA ALA A 107 -11.99 6.00 -15.93
C ALA A 107 -10.92 4.97 -16.33
N VAL A 108 -9.94 4.78 -15.45
CA VAL A 108 -8.76 3.97 -15.74
C VAL A 108 -8.67 2.73 -14.86
N VAL A 109 -8.05 1.68 -15.41
CA VAL A 109 -7.52 0.55 -14.63
C VAL A 109 -6.00 0.60 -14.75
N SER A 110 -5.31 0.71 -13.61
CA SER A 110 -3.85 0.75 -13.56
C SER A 110 -3.30 -0.56 -12.96
N PRO A 111 -2.48 -1.35 -13.70
CA PRO A 111 -1.80 -2.50 -13.13
C PRO A 111 -0.93 -2.14 -11.92
N GLY A 112 -0.36 -0.92 -11.89
CA GLY A 112 0.40 -0.41 -10.76
C GLY A 112 -0.43 -0.22 -9.49
N GLY A 113 -1.76 -0.05 -9.61
CA GLY A 113 -2.70 -0.01 -8.49
C GLY A 113 -3.13 -1.38 -7.97
N VAL A 114 -2.82 -2.47 -8.70
CA VAL A 114 -3.05 -3.85 -8.26
C VAL A 114 -1.77 -4.45 -7.67
N GLY A 115 -0.63 -4.22 -8.31
CA GLY A 115 0.66 -4.76 -7.92
C GLY A 115 1.12 -5.93 -8.81
N PHE A 116 2.42 -6.25 -8.73
CA PHE A 116 3.05 -7.30 -9.54
C PHE A 116 2.59 -8.70 -9.12
N ASP A 117 2.47 -8.95 -7.81
CA ASP A 117 1.99 -10.21 -7.26
C ASP A 117 0.46 -10.15 -7.10
N ILE A 118 -0.24 -10.35 -8.22
CA ILE A 118 -1.70 -10.26 -8.29
C ILE A 118 -2.31 -11.31 -7.36
N ASN A 119 -3.20 -10.86 -6.48
CA ASN A 119 -3.85 -11.69 -5.46
C ASN A 119 -2.88 -12.25 -4.40
N CYS A 120 -1.76 -11.55 -4.15
CA CYS A 120 -1.03 -11.72 -2.90
C CYS A 120 -1.98 -11.48 -1.72
N GLY A 121 -2.03 -12.43 -0.79
CA GLY A 121 -3.02 -12.42 0.27
C GLY A 121 -2.78 -13.49 1.30
N VAL A 122 -3.65 -13.51 2.31
CA VAL A 122 -3.52 -14.38 3.48
C VAL A 122 -4.71 -15.33 3.53
N ARG A 123 -4.44 -16.59 3.87
CA ARG A 123 -5.47 -17.59 4.20
C ARG A 123 -5.29 -18.02 5.65
N LEU A 124 -6.38 -17.97 6.42
CA LEU A 124 -6.43 -18.48 7.79
C LEU A 124 -7.16 -19.82 7.83
N LEU A 125 -6.55 -20.83 8.45
CA LEU A 125 -7.16 -22.12 8.73
C LEU A 125 -7.26 -22.32 10.24
N ARG A 126 -8.44 -22.67 10.73
CA ARG A 126 -8.70 -22.91 12.15
C ARG A 126 -8.72 -24.42 12.43
N THR A 127 -8.10 -24.82 13.55
CA THR A 127 -8.13 -26.20 14.08
C THR A 127 -8.91 -26.24 15.38
N ASN A 128 -9.14 -27.44 15.92
CA ASN A 128 -9.70 -27.62 17.27
C ASN A 128 -8.59 -27.84 18.31
N LEU A 129 -7.34 -27.46 18.00
CA LEU A 129 -6.20 -27.59 18.89
C LEU A 129 -5.99 -26.30 19.65
N ASP A 130 -5.58 -26.41 20.90
CA ASP A 130 -5.13 -25.29 21.71
C ASP A 130 -3.60 -25.15 21.65
N GLU A 131 -3.06 -24.04 22.16
CA GLU A 131 -1.61 -23.81 22.21
C GLU A 131 -0.87 -24.95 22.93
N GLY A 132 -1.46 -25.49 24.01
CA GLY A 132 -0.89 -26.59 24.79
C GLY A 132 -0.69 -27.89 24.00
N ASP A 133 -1.51 -28.13 22.98
CA ASP A 133 -1.38 -29.30 22.11
C ASP A 133 -0.22 -29.15 21.11
N VAL A 134 0.08 -27.91 20.70
CA VAL A 134 1.05 -27.60 19.64
C VAL A 134 2.44 -27.37 20.21
N GLN A 135 2.58 -26.74 21.37
CA GLN A 135 3.87 -26.40 21.97
C GLN A 135 4.85 -27.58 22.06
N PRO A 136 4.44 -28.81 22.46
CA PRO A 136 5.34 -29.96 22.55
C PRO A 136 5.87 -30.44 21.20
N VAL A 137 5.14 -30.18 20.10
CA VAL A 137 5.43 -30.70 18.75
C VAL A 137 5.77 -29.61 17.74
N LYS A 138 5.89 -28.34 18.16
CA LYS A 138 6.02 -27.18 17.27
C LYS A 138 7.15 -27.29 16.24
N GLU A 139 8.30 -27.84 16.64
CA GLU A 139 9.46 -28.00 15.75
C GLU A 139 9.22 -29.09 14.71
N GLN A 140 8.66 -30.23 15.13
CA GLN A 140 8.29 -31.32 14.22
C GLN A 140 7.21 -30.88 13.23
N LEU A 141 6.23 -30.10 13.72
CA LEU A 141 5.16 -29.56 12.89
C LEU A 141 5.71 -28.53 11.87
N ALA A 142 6.59 -27.62 12.28
CA ALA A 142 7.21 -26.67 11.37
C ALA A 142 8.08 -27.37 10.31
N GLN A 143 8.86 -28.38 10.71
CA GLN A 143 9.65 -29.17 9.76
C GLN A 143 8.76 -29.92 8.77
N ALA A 144 7.69 -30.57 9.25
CA ALA A 144 6.74 -31.26 8.39
C ALA A 144 6.06 -30.30 7.39
N MET A 145 5.72 -29.07 7.83
CA MET A 145 5.21 -28.05 6.91
C MET A 145 6.24 -27.67 5.85
N PHE A 146 7.51 -27.47 6.22
CA PHE A 146 8.57 -27.13 5.27
C PHE A 146 8.82 -28.25 4.26
N ASP A 147 8.80 -29.51 4.70
CA ASP A 147 9.00 -30.67 3.83
C ASP A 147 7.84 -30.84 2.83
N HIS A 148 6.62 -30.45 3.21
CA HIS A 148 5.41 -30.64 2.40
C HIS A 148 4.93 -29.39 1.64
N ILE A 149 5.38 -28.19 2.00
CA ILE A 149 5.00 -26.92 1.35
C ILE A 149 6.22 -26.42 0.56
N PRO A 150 6.23 -26.56 -0.78
CA PRO A 150 7.34 -26.08 -1.59
C PRO A 150 7.50 -24.56 -1.45
N VAL A 151 8.71 -24.13 -1.07
CA VAL A 151 9.07 -22.71 -0.93
C VAL A 151 10.38 -22.42 -1.69
N GLY A 152 10.62 -21.14 -1.99
CA GLY A 152 11.85 -20.67 -2.65
C GLY A 152 11.68 -20.32 -4.12
N VAL A 153 12.47 -19.35 -4.59
CA VAL A 153 12.44 -18.88 -5.98
C VAL A 153 12.83 -20.01 -6.92
N GLY A 154 11.98 -20.28 -7.92
CA GLY A 154 12.19 -21.36 -8.89
C GLY A 154 11.77 -22.76 -8.39
N SER A 155 11.31 -22.88 -7.14
CA SER A 155 10.69 -24.10 -6.63
C SER A 155 9.37 -24.38 -7.38
N LYS A 156 9.00 -25.66 -7.52
CA LYS A 156 7.82 -26.09 -8.26
C LYS A 156 6.84 -26.83 -7.34
N GLY A 157 5.55 -26.75 -7.67
CA GLY A 157 4.52 -27.52 -6.99
C GLY A 157 4.68 -29.03 -7.23
N VAL A 158 4.16 -29.83 -6.29
CA VAL A 158 4.20 -31.30 -6.35
C VAL A 158 3.33 -31.86 -7.49
N ILE A 159 2.29 -31.12 -7.88
CA ILE A 159 1.41 -31.49 -8.99
C ILE A 159 2.09 -31.06 -10.30
N PRO A 160 2.43 -32.00 -11.21
CA PRO A 160 3.02 -31.66 -12.49
C PRO A 160 2.03 -30.83 -13.30
N MET A 161 2.48 -29.69 -13.80
CA MET A 161 1.73 -28.87 -14.74
C MET A 161 2.52 -28.76 -16.04
N SER A 162 1.89 -29.08 -17.17
CA SER A 162 2.40 -28.71 -18.47
C SER A 162 1.99 -27.26 -18.75
N ALA A 163 2.96 -26.37 -18.93
CA ALA A 163 2.68 -25.09 -19.56
C ALA A 163 2.28 -25.36 -21.02
N LYS A 164 1.11 -24.88 -21.44
CA LYS A 164 0.80 -24.71 -22.86
C LYS A 164 1.23 -23.33 -23.28
#